data_AF-A0A521Z3N0-F1
#
_entry.id   AF-A0A521Z3N0-F1
#
_cell.length_a   1.000
_cell.length_b   1.000
_cell.length_c   1.000
_cell.angle_alpha   90.00
_cell.angle_beta   90.00
_cell.angle_gamma   90.00
#
_symmetry.space_group_name_H-M   'P 1'
#
loop_
_entity.id
_entity.type
_entity.pdbx_description
1 polymer ?
#
loop_
_entity_poly.entity_id
_entity_poly.type
_entity_poly.pdbx_seq_one_letter_code
_entity_poly.pdbx_strand_id
1 'polypeptide(L)'
;MPPAQRRHDTGVIDQLLREPQQFDFFQAVRLLDRWMGVASPDGKGLSRVNFRNSLSLSFPPSQIESLQVHLRATDEASAGSAAGMPERVGGTRLAHEIDSIDMTPAFMGLLGVNGTLPLFYTEMLSQRELYQKDYAGRAFMDLFSHRA
;
A
#
# COMPACT_ATOMS: atom_id res chain seq x y z
N MET A 1 -38.56 -2.11 16.76
CA MET A 1 -37.71 -2.28 15.56
C MET A 1 -36.25 -2.22 16.01
N PRO A 2 -35.50 -3.33 16.03
CA PRO A 2 -34.07 -3.26 16.32
C PRO A 2 -33.33 -2.63 15.12
N PRO A 3 -32.29 -1.81 15.35
CA PRO A 3 -31.58 -1.10 14.29
C PRO A 3 -30.76 -2.08 13.42
N ALA A 4 -30.62 -1.76 12.13
CA ALA A 4 -29.85 -2.55 11.17
C ALA A 4 -28.37 -2.59 11.56
N GLN A 5 -27.89 -3.75 12.00
CA GLN A 5 -26.51 -4.01 12.38
C GLN A 5 -25.61 -3.92 11.13
N ARG A 6 -24.88 -2.82 10.97
CA ARG A 6 -24.00 -2.56 9.81
C ARG A 6 -22.75 -3.45 9.88
N ARG A 7 -22.71 -4.51 9.07
CA ARG A 7 -21.53 -5.38 8.82
C ARG A 7 -20.56 -4.80 7.77
N HIS A 8 -20.45 -3.47 7.68
CA HIS A 8 -19.81 -2.83 6.51
C HIS A 8 -18.29 -2.64 6.64
N ASP A 9 -17.74 -2.57 7.85
CA ASP A 9 -16.32 -2.20 8.03
C ASP A 9 -15.36 -3.23 7.39
N THR A 10 -15.68 -4.53 7.44
CA THR A 10 -14.82 -5.58 6.88
C THR A 10 -14.85 -5.63 5.35
N GLY A 11 -16.00 -5.35 4.73
CA GLY A 11 -16.14 -5.42 3.27
C GLY A 11 -15.44 -4.27 2.53
N VAL A 12 -15.40 -3.08 3.14
CA VAL A 12 -14.77 -1.90 2.52
C VAL A 12 -13.25 -2.02 2.50
N ILE A 13 -12.65 -2.60 3.55
CA ILE A 13 -11.21 -2.86 3.58
C ILE A 13 -10.84 -3.91 2.54
N ASP A 14 -11.60 -5.02 2.46
CA ASP A 14 -11.40 -6.03 1.42
C ASP A 14 -11.51 -5.43 0.01
N GLN A 15 -12.40 -4.46 -0.20
CA GLN A 15 -12.54 -3.75 -1.46
C GLN A 15 -11.36 -2.81 -1.73
N LEU A 16 -10.89 -2.06 -0.73
CA LEU A 16 -9.70 -1.20 -0.87
C LEU A 16 -8.46 -2.03 -1.25
N LEU A 17 -8.31 -3.23 -0.69
CA LEU A 17 -7.18 -4.10 -0.99
C LEU A 17 -7.23 -4.70 -2.40
N ARG A 18 -8.43 -4.87 -2.99
CA ARG A 18 -8.59 -5.39 -4.36
C ARG A 18 -8.59 -4.31 -5.42
N GLU A 19 -9.27 -3.20 -5.15
CA GLU A 19 -9.56 -2.12 -6.10
C GLU A 19 -9.22 -0.77 -5.47
N PRO A 20 -7.93 -0.50 -5.18
CA PRO A 20 -7.53 0.75 -4.52
C PRO A 20 -7.86 2.00 -5.35
N GLN A 21 -8.04 1.85 -6.67
CA GLN A 21 -8.33 2.95 -7.57
C GLN A 21 -9.71 3.58 -7.37
N GLN A 22 -10.61 2.91 -6.66
CA GLN A 22 -11.95 3.43 -6.35
C GLN A 22 -11.99 4.38 -5.15
N PHE A 23 -10.87 4.53 -4.45
CA PHE A 23 -10.79 5.31 -3.22
C PHE A 23 -9.89 6.53 -3.37
N ASP A 24 -10.28 7.62 -2.71
CA ASP A 24 -9.39 8.77 -2.52
C ASP A 24 -8.29 8.42 -1.51
N PHE A 25 -7.13 9.06 -1.64
CA PHE A 25 -5.98 8.80 -0.80
C PHE A 25 -6.28 8.98 0.70
N PHE A 26 -6.82 10.13 1.10
CA PHE A 26 -7.13 10.39 2.51
C PHE A 26 -8.23 9.46 3.06
N GLN A 27 -9.15 9.02 2.21
CA GLN A 27 -10.16 8.04 2.61
C GLN A 27 -9.53 6.68 2.88
N ALA A 28 -8.65 6.22 1.98
CA ALA A 28 -7.91 4.98 2.12
C ALA A 28 -7.02 4.99 3.37
N VAL A 29 -6.26 6.07 3.59
CA VAL A 29 -5.40 6.21 4.78
C VAL A 29 -6.21 6.17 6.07
N ARG A 30 -7.37 6.85 6.14
CA ARG A 30 -8.25 6.78 7.31
C ARG A 30 -8.83 5.39 7.54
N LEU A 31 -9.17 4.68 6.46
CA LEU A 31 -9.66 3.31 6.55
C LEU A 31 -8.58 2.37 7.08
N LEU A 32 -7.36 2.50 6.58
CA LEU A 32 -6.19 1.75 7.02
C LEU A 32 -5.84 2.07 8.48
N ASP A 33 -5.84 3.34 8.87
CA ASP A 33 -5.59 3.76 10.26
C ASP A 33 -6.64 3.17 11.21
N ARG A 34 -7.93 3.27 10.86
CA ARG A 34 -9.01 2.67 11.66
C ARG A 34 -8.85 1.16 11.77
N TRP A 35 -8.55 0.49 10.66
CA TRP A 35 -8.38 -0.96 10.62
C TRP A 35 -7.20 -1.45 11.46
N MET A 36 -6.04 -0.82 11.33
CA MET A 36 -4.85 -1.13 12.10
C MET A 36 -4.95 -0.66 13.55
N GLY A 37 -5.66 0.43 13.82
CA GLY A 37 -5.92 0.95 15.16
C GLY A 37 -6.77 -0.01 16.01
N VAL A 38 -7.62 -0.84 15.38
CA VAL A 38 -8.27 -1.97 16.07
C VAL A 38 -7.24 -3.02 16.53
N ALA A 39 -6.17 -3.23 15.75
CA ALA A 39 -5.13 -4.22 16.05
C ALA A 39 -3.98 -3.69 16.91
N SER A 40 -3.80 -2.36 16.98
CA SER A 40 -2.69 -1.72 17.69
C SER A 40 -3.19 -0.42 18.35
N PRO A 41 -3.63 -0.46 19.63
CA PRO A 41 -4.22 0.69 20.33
C PRO A 41 -3.25 1.85 20.61
N ASP A 42 -1.96 1.67 20.33
CA ASP A 42 -0.89 2.67 20.57
C ASP A 42 -0.91 3.88 19.60
N GLY A 43 -1.86 3.95 18.66
CA GLY A 43 -1.92 5.03 17.66
C GLY A 43 -0.78 5.00 16.63
N LYS A 44 -0.04 3.89 16.56
CA LYS A 44 1.09 3.66 15.63
C LYS A 44 0.71 2.84 14.40
N GLY A 45 -0.58 2.72 14.08
CA GLY A 45 -1.06 1.96 12.93
C GLY A 45 -0.40 2.43 11.63
N LEU A 46 -0.41 3.74 11.40
CA LEU A 46 0.21 4.36 10.23
C LEU A 46 1.73 4.22 10.16
N SER A 47 2.43 3.92 11.26
CA SER A 47 3.88 3.67 11.25
C SER A 47 4.27 2.42 10.46
N ARG A 48 3.30 1.55 10.13
CA ARG A 48 3.49 0.38 9.27
C ARG A 48 3.19 0.66 7.79
N VAL A 49 2.76 1.88 7.45
CA VAL A 49 2.44 2.27 6.07
C VAL A 49 3.64 2.98 5.46
N ASN A 50 4.26 2.36 4.46
CA ASN A 50 5.33 2.98 3.70
C ASN A 50 4.76 3.63 2.44
N PHE A 51 5.18 4.87 2.17
CA PHE A 51 4.83 5.57 0.94
C PHE A 51 5.95 5.39 -0.08
N ARG A 52 5.61 4.89 -1.27
CA ARG A 52 6.55 4.67 -2.37
C ARG A 52 6.36 5.71 -3.47
N ASN A 53 7.45 6.07 -4.14
CA ASN A 53 7.42 6.90 -5.34
C ASN A 53 7.08 6.05 -6.57
N SER A 54 6.22 6.60 -7.43
CA SER A 54 5.95 6.01 -8.74
C SER A 54 7.11 6.25 -9.70
N LEU A 55 7.47 5.23 -10.48
CA LEU A 55 8.32 5.37 -11.66
C LEU A 55 7.51 5.36 -12.96
N SER A 56 6.18 5.24 -12.86
CA SER A 56 5.34 5.20 -14.05
C SER A 56 5.20 6.59 -14.67
N LEU A 57 5.24 6.61 -16.00
CA LEU A 57 4.90 7.78 -16.82
C LEU A 57 3.46 7.72 -17.35
N SER A 58 2.71 6.68 -16.98
CA SER A 58 1.28 6.58 -17.32
C SER A 58 0.47 7.56 -16.48
N PHE A 59 -0.60 8.10 -17.05
CA PHE A 59 -1.60 8.80 -16.26
C PHE A 59 -2.33 7.82 -15.34
N PRO A 60 -2.24 8.00 -14.02
CA PRO A 60 -2.91 7.11 -13.08
C PRO A 60 -4.43 7.31 -13.15
N PRO A 61 -5.24 6.26 -12.99
CA PRO A 61 -6.70 6.37 -13.01
C PRO A 61 -7.26 7.07 -11.76
N SER A 62 -6.46 7.21 -10.70
CA SER A 62 -6.87 7.62 -9.35
C SER A 62 -5.70 8.17 -8.54
N GLN A 63 -5.96 8.67 -7.33
CA GLN A 63 -4.93 9.17 -6.40
C GLN A 63 -4.02 8.08 -5.83
N ILE A 64 -4.45 6.82 -5.87
CA ILE A 64 -3.67 5.66 -5.43
C ILE A 64 -3.34 4.83 -6.67
N GLU A 65 -2.06 4.61 -6.93
CA GLU A 65 -1.60 3.79 -8.05
C GLU A 65 -1.58 2.31 -7.67
N SER A 66 -0.98 1.99 -6.52
CA SER A 66 -0.88 0.63 -6.02
C SER A 66 -0.91 0.58 -4.49
N LEU A 67 -1.41 -0.53 -3.98
CA LEU A 67 -1.44 -0.87 -2.56
C LEU A 67 -1.00 -2.33 -2.41
N GLN A 68 0.10 -2.56 -1.68
CA GLN A 68 0.63 -3.89 -1.41
C GLN A 68 0.66 -4.13 0.09
N VAL A 69 0.24 -5.33 0.50
CA VAL A 69 0.23 -5.72 1.92
C VAL A 69 1.26 -6.82 2.13
N HIS A 70 2.21 -6.57 3.03
CA HIS A 70 3.20 -7.54 3.46
C HIS A 70 2.72 -8.17 4.76
N LEU A 71 2.33 -9.43 4.67
CA LEU A 71 1.98 -10.24 5.82
C LEU A 71 3.27 -10.71 6.50
N ARG A 72 3.27 -10.69 7.83
CA ARG A 72 4.31 -11.29 8.65
C ARG A 72 4.33 -12.79 8.35
N ALA A 73 5.40 -13.25 7.72
CA ALA A 73 5.66 -14.68 7.62
C ALA A 73 5.82 -15.22 9.05
N THR A 74 4.92 -16.10 9.48
CA THR A 74 5.24 -17.03 10.55
C THR A 74 6.27 -18.00 9.98
N ASP A 75 7.39 -18.21 10.68
CA ASP A 75 8.54 -19.03 10.25
C ASP A 75 8.20 -20.52 9.95
N GLU A 76 6.92 -20.91 9.96
CA GLU A 76 6.45 -22.27 9.67
C GLU A 76 6.05 -22.48 8.20
N ALA A 77 6.04 -21.44 7.35
CA ALA A 77 5.57 -21.53 5.96
C ALA A 77 6.67 -21.60 4.89
N SER A 78 7.94 -21.85 5.26
CA SER A 78 8.98 -22.27 4.31
C SER A 78 8.84 -23.76 3.94
N ALA A 79 7.65 -24.17 3.51
CA ALA A 79 7.38 -25.47 2.90
C ALA A 79 6.08 -25.40 2.08
N GLY A 80 6.11 -24.73 0.94
CA GLY A 80 5.04 -24.86 -0.05
C GLY A 80 4.74 -23.60 -0.85
N SER A 81 5.51 -23.36 -1.92
CA SER A 81 5.00 -22.57 -3.04
C SER A 81 3.81 -23.29 -3.67
N ALA A 82 2.62 -22.68 -3.67
CA ALA A 82 1.67 -22.73 -4.78
C ALA A 82 0.45 -21.84 -4.51
N ALA A 83 0.18 -20.96 -5.48
CA ALA A 83 -1.13 -20.51 -5.92
C ALA A 83 -2.33 -20.75 -4.97
N GLY A 84 -2.83 -19.68 -4.38
CA GLY A 84 -4.10 -19.66 -3.69
C GLY A 84 -4.57 -18.23 -3.51
N MET A 85 -5.47 -17.79 -4.38
CA MET A 85 -6.29 -16.60 -4.16
C MET A 85 -6.87 -16.67 -2.73
N PRO A 86 -6.66 -15.70 -1.84
CA PRO A 86 -7.22 -15.80 -0.51
C PRO A 86 -8.70 -15.43 -0.55
N GLU A 87 -9.47 -16.50 -0.61
CA GLU A 87 -10.85 -16.65 -0.19
C GLU A 87 -11.14 -15.88 1.11
N ARG A 88 -11.90 -14.79 1.00
CA ARG A 88 -12.78 -14.18 2.04
C ARG A 88 -12.33 -14.40 3.50
N VAL A 89 -11.10 -14.04 3.83
CA VAL A 89 -10.61 -14.09 5.22
C VAL A 89 -11.07 -12.82 5.91
N GLY A 90 -11.93 -12.96 6.92
CA GLY A 90 -12.47 -11.82 7.68
C GLY A 90 -11.39 -10.83 8.08
N GLY A 91 -11.49 -9.61 7.56
CA GLY A 91 -10.48 -8.56 7.62
C GLY A 91 -9.92 -8.23 8.99
N THR A 92 -10.58 -8.58 10.10
CA THR A 92 -10.06 -8.37 11.45
C THR A 92 -8.89 -9.31 11.81
N ARG A 93 -8.82 -10.53 11.25
CA ARG A 93 -7.70 -11.46 11.53
C ARG A 93 -6.43 -11.05 10.77
N LEU A 94 -6.62 -10.60 9.52
CA LEU A 94 -5.55 -10.09 8.68
C LEU A 94 -4.85 -8.89 9.32
N ALA A 95 -5.58 -8.02 10.04
CA ALA A 95 -5.00 -6.84 10.69
C ALA A 95 -3.83 -7.16 11.65
N HIS A 96 -3.86 -8.31 12.31
CA HIS A 96 -2.82 -8.69 13.28
C HIS A 96 -1.61 -9.38 12.62
N GLU A 97 -1.80 -9.94 11.42
CA GLU A 97 -0.78 -10.64 10.64
C GLU A 97 -0.03 -9.70 9.68
N ILE A 98 -0.32 -8.40 9.66
CA ILE A 98 0.33 -7.45 8.76
C ILE A 98 1.61 -6.90 9.39
N ASP A 99 2.70 -7.07 8.65
CA ASP A 99 3.99 -6.51 8.99
C ASP A 99 4.10 -5.06 8.48
N SER A 100 3.82 -4.85 7.18
CA SER A 100 3.84 -3.52 6.56
C SER A 100 2.87 -3.41 5.39
N ILE A 101 2.49 -2.17 5.04
CA ILE A 101 1.64 -1.85 3.90
C ILE A 101 2.37 -0.83 3.05
N ASP A 102 2.58 -1.13 1.79
CA ASP A 102 3.21 -0.22 0.85
C ASP A 102 2.14 0.43 -0.03
N MET A 103 2.04 1.75 0.03
CA MET A 103 1.11 2.54 -0.76
C MET A 103 1.87 3.45 -1.71
N THR A 104 1.52 3.41 -2.99
CA THR A 104 2.09 4.31 -4.01
C THR A 104 1.05 5.38 -4.37
N PRO A 105 1.16 6.60 -3.81
CA PRO A 105 0.31 7.71 -4.22
C PRO A 105 0.69 8.18 -5.63
N ALA A 106 -0.31 8.55 -6.41
CA ALA A 106 -0.13 8.91 -7.81
C ALA A 106 -0.11 10.44 -8.06
N PHE A 107 -0.46 11.24 -7.05
CA PHE A 107 -0.57 12.70 -7.12
C PHE A 107 0.58 13.45 -6.43
N MET A 108 1.41 12.75 -5.67
CA MET A 108 2.55 13.33 -4.96
C MET A 108 3.76 12.40 -5.09
N GLY A 109 4.95 12.97 -5.15
CA GLY A 109 6.19 12.22 -5.23
C GLY A 109 7.34 13.06 -5.76
N LEU A 110 8.54 12.51 -5.67
CA LEU A 110 9.73 13.07 -6.30
C LEU A 110 9.85 12.61 -7.75
N LEU A 111 9.30 11.44 -8.07
CA LEU A 111 9.41 10.75 -9.37
C LEU A 111 8.03 10.54 -10.00
N GLY A 112 8.04 10.15 -11.28
CA GLY A 112 6.82 9.90 -12.06
C GLY A 112 6.25 11.14 -12.74
N VAL A 113 5.04 11.03 -13.30
CA VAL A 113 4.37 12.10 -14.07
C VAL A 113 4.15 13.37 -13.24
N ASN A 114 3.80 13.21 -11.96
CA ASN A 114 3.55 14.32 -11.02
C ASN A 114 4.74 14.59 -10.10
N GLY A 115 5.93 14.11 -10.46
CA GLY A 115 7.15 14.25 -9.66
C GLY A 115 7.67 15.68 -9.63
N THR A 116 8.28 16.07 -8.51
CA THR A 116 8.95 17.38 -8.39
C THR A 116 10.35 17.41 -9.01
N LEU A 117 10.99 16.25 -9.17
CA LEU A 117 12.28 16.15 -9.83
C LEU A 117 12.13 16.17 -11.36
N PRO A 118 13.15 16.65 -12.08
CA PRO A 118 13.18 16.55 -13.53
C PRO A 118 12.97 15.11 -14.02
N LEU A 119 12.23 14.98 -15.13
CA LEU A 119 11.86 13.70 -15.75
C LEU A 119 13.05 12.74 -15.97
N PHE A 120 14.22 13.29 -16.30
CA PHE A 120 15.46 12.55 -16.49
C PHE A 120 15.79 11.60 -15.31
N TYR A 121 15.51 11.99 -14.06
CA TYR A 121 15.75 11.12 -12.90
C TYR A 121 14.82 9.91 -12.87
N THR A 122 13.54 10.10 -13.21
CA THR A 122 12.56 9.01 -13.32
C THR A 122 12.97 8.03 -14.42
N GLU A 123 13.39 8.54 -15.59
CA GLU A 123 13.87 7.71 -16.70
C GLU A 123 15.12 6.91 -16.32
N MET A 124 16.11 7.58 -15.71
CA MET A 124 17.34 6.92 -15.26
C MET A 124 17.05 5.80 -14.26
N LEU A 125 16.19 6.05 -13.27
CA LEU A 125 15.84 5.07 -12.25
C LEU A 125 14.99 3.93 -12.83
N SER A 126 14.02 4.23 -13.69
CA SER A 126 13.22 3.21 -14.36
C SER A 126 14.08 2.27 -15.23
N GLN A 127 15.05 2.81 -15.97
CA GLN A 127 15.99 1.99 -16.75
C GLN A 127 16.85 1.09 -15.85
N ARG A 128 17.33 1.62 -14.72
CA ARG A 128 18.12 0.82 -13.77
C ARG A 128 17.30 -0.31 -13.15
N GLU A 129 16.07 -0.05 -12.74
CA GLU A 129 15.19 -1.09 -12.19
C GLU A 129 14.88 -2.16 -13.23
N LEU A 130 14.56 -1.78 -14.47
CA LEU A 130 14.19 -2.71 -15.53
C LEU A 130 15.36 -3.58 -16.01
N TYR A 131 16.53 -2.97 -16.25
CA TYR A 131 17.68 -3.69 -16.85
C TYR A 131 18.65 -4.26 -15.82
N GLN A 132 18.84 -3.56 -14.70
CA GLN A 132 19.86 -3.90 -13.70
C GLN A 132 19.26 -4.50 -12.43
N LYS A 133 17.92 -4.47 -12.29
CA LYS A 133 17.21 -4.86 -11.06
C LYS A 133 17.72 -4.12 -9.82
N ASP A 134 18.21 -2.90 -10.04
CA ASP A 134 18.72 -2.04 -8.98
C ASP A 134 17.60 -1.14 -8.48
N TYR A 135 16.98 -1.56 -7.36
CA TYR A 135 15.89 -0.83 -6.69
C TYR A 135 16.41 0.20 -5.66
N ALA A 136 17.73 0.30 -5.46
CA ALA A 136 18.28 1.11 -4.36
C ALA A 136 17.98 2.61 -4.55
N GLY A 137 18.05 3.10 -5.79
CA GLY A 137 17.80 4.52 -6.09
C GLY A 137 16.35 4.94 -5.80
N ARG A 138 15.36 4.10 -6.16
CA ARG A 138 13.96 4.36 -5.81
C ARG A 138 13.74 4.23 -4.31
N ALA A 139 14.28 3.18 -3.68
CA ALA A 139 14.16 2.98 -2.24
C ALA A 139 14.73 4.17 -1.44
N PHE A 140 15.80 4.80 -1.93
CA PHE A 140 16.33 6.03 -1.35
C PHE A 140 15.34 7.20 -1.45
N MET A 141 14.68 7.38 -2.59
CA MET A 141 13.66 8.43 -2.76
C MET A 141 12.43 8.17 -1.89
N ASP A 142 12.06 6.90 -1.68
CA ASP A 142 10.96 6.48 -0.82
C ASP A 142 11.15 6.92 0.65
N LEU A 143 12.40 7.08 1.12
CA LEU A 143 12.69 7.58 2.47
C LEU A 143 12.15 8.99 2.73
N PHE A 144 12.14 9.86 1.72
CA PHE A 144 11.65 11.23 1.87
C PHE A 144 10.12 11.28 1.94
N SER A 145 9.45 10.37 1.24
CA SER A 145 7.98 10.28 1.25
C SER A 145 7.42 9.75 2.57
N HIS A 146 8.23 9.05 3.37
CA HIS A 146 7.81 8.47 4.65
C HIS A 146 8.10 9.36 5.87
N ARG A 147 9.06 10.30 5.77
CA ARG A 147 9.46 11.17 6.89
C ARG A 147 8.94 12.62 6.84
N ALA A 148 8.40 13.05 5.71
CA ALA A 148 7.94 14.43 5.52
C ALA A 148 6.65 14.74 6.29
#